data_AF-A0A0M1JHE3-F1
#
_entry.id   AF-A0A0M1JHE3-F1
#
_cell.length_a   1.000
_cell.length_b   1.000
_cell.length_c   1.000
_cell.angle_alpha   90.00
_cell.angle_beta   90.00
_cell.angle_gamma   90.00
#
_symmetry.space_group_name_H-M   'P 1'
#
loop_
_entity.id
_entity.type
_entity.pdbx_description
1 polymer ?
#
loop_
_entity_poly.entity_id
_entity_poly.type
_entity_poly.pdbx_seq_one_letter_code
_entity_poly.pdbx_strand_id
1 'polypeptide(L)'
;MTDFLYDKILPGLVQNEHPSIYRPLFGATAAKLKQERGLDKNALLRDDMSGEELIASAFAEIVASQRMDANEDQGNSPCNKTCKASGTAVKELLVKKLK
;
A
#
# COMPACT_ATOMS: atom_id res chain seq x y z
N MET A 1 -0.54 17.67 11.02
CA MET A 1 -1.53 16.98 10.15
C MET A 1 -1.19 15.50 9.95
N THR A 2 0.06 15.10 10.18
CA THR A 2 0.51 13.71 10.32
C THR A 2 -0.18 12.96 11.47
N ASP A 3 -0.50 13.64 12.57
CA ASP A 3 -0.90 12.98 13.81
C ASP A 3 -2.32 12.40 13.79
N PHE A 4 -3.27 12.99 13.05
CA PHE A 4 -4.67 12.51 13.05
C PHE A 4 -4.86 11.18 12.31
N LEU A 5 -4.15 11.00 11.19
CA LEU A 5 -4.18 9.75 10.42
C LEU A 5 -3.46 8.62 11.17
N TYR A 6 -2.33 8.94 11.83
CA TYR A 6 -1.55 7.98 12.61
C TYR A 6 -2.28 7.49 13.87
N ASP A 7 -2.85 8.40 14.68
CA ASP A 7 -3.45 8.04 15.97
C ASP A 7 -4.81 7.33 15.87
N LYS A 8 -5.62 7.63 14.84
CA LYS A 8 -7.01 7.13 14.77
C LYS A 8 -7.29 6.09 13.70
N ILE A 9 -6.51 6.05 12.62
CA ILE A 9 -6.81 5.18 11.46
C ILE A 9 -5.74 4.09 11.29
N LEU A 10 -4.50 4.34 11.69
CA LEU A 10 -3.33 3.59 11.23
C LEU A 10 -2.45 2.87 12.28
N PRO A 11 -2.80 2.70 13.58
CA PRO A 11 -1.86 2.12 14.54
C PRO A 11 -1.45 0.66 14.24
N GLY A 12 -2.18 -0.07 13.38
CA GLY A 12 -1.81 -1.42 12.91
C GLY A 12 -1.42 -1.55 11.43
N LEU A 13 -1.68 -0.52 10.60
CA LEU A 13 -1.54 -0.59 9.13
C LEU A 13 -0.21 -0.01 8.62
N VAL A 14 0.41 0.92 9.35
CA VAL A 14 1.61 1.64 8.88
C VAL A 14 2.93 0.92 9.14
N GLN A 15 2.96 -0.09 10.02
CA GLN A 15 4.23 -0.73 10.40
C GLN A 15 4.69 -1.81 9.41
N ASN A 16 3.85 -2.23 8.47
CA ASN A 16 4.18 -3.27 7.52
C ASN A 16 4.01 -2.74 6.08
N GLU A 17 5.12 -2.32 5.46
CA GLU A 17 5.17 -2.10 4.01
C GLU A 17 4.74 -3.41 3.33
N HIS A 18 3.50 -3.50 2.82
CA HIS A 18 3.07 -4.66 2.05
C HIS A 18 3.58 -4.49 0.61
N PRO A 19 4.71 -5.10 0.22
CA PRO A 19 5.41 -4.73 -1.02
C PRO A 19 4.57 -5.03 -2.26
N SER A 20 3.63 -5.97 -2.11
CA SER A 20 2.70 -6.45 -3.13
C SER A 20 1.63 -5.43 -3.53
N ILE A 21 1.40 -4.39 -2.74
CA ILE A 21 0.43 -3.31 -3.03
C ILE A 21 1.02 -2.28 -4.01
N TYR A 22 2.33 -2.04 -3.96
CA TYR A 22 2.96 -1.02 -4.79
C TYR A 22 2.95 -1.34 -6.28
N ARG A 23 3.16 -2.61 -6.64
CA ARG A 23 3.20 -3.00 -8.05
C ARG A 23 1.90 -2.70 -8.81
N PRO A 24 0.70 -3.04 -8.31
CA PRO A 24 -0.52 -2.64 -9.00
C PRO A 24 -0.72 -1.12 -9.01
N LEU A 25 -0.51 -0.43 -7.87
CA LEU A 25 -0.72 1.03 -7.78
C LEU A 25 0.24 1.82 -8.69
N PHE A 26 1.54 1.58 -8.56
CA PHE A 26 2.62 2.40 -9.13
C PHE A 26 3.38 1.72 -10.27
N GLY A 27 3.05 0.47 -10.60
CA GLY A 27 3.70 -0.28 -11.69
C GLY A 27 5.05 -0.91 -11.32
N ALA A 28 5.55 -0.70 -10.10
CA ALA A 28 6.86 -1.15 -9.64
C ALA A 28 6.82 -1.69 -8.20
N THR A 29 7.79 -2.52 -7.83
CA THR A 29 7.96 -3.01 -6.45
C THR A 29 8.59 -1.93 -5.57
N ALA A 30 8.48 -2.05 -4.24
CA ALA A 30 9.14 -1.13 -3.31
C ALA A 30 10.64 -0.97 -3.62
N ALA A 31 11.34 -2.08 -3.84
CA ALA A 31 12.77 -2.06 -4.15
C ALA A 31 13.09 -1.29 -5.44
N LYS A 32 12.27 -1.47 -6.48
CA LYS A 32 12.44 -0.76 -7.75
C LYS A 32 12.12 0.73 -7.61
N LEU A 33 11.08 1.08 -6.85
CA LEU A 33 10.74 2.48 -6.55
C LEU A 33 11.85 3.17 -5.74
N LYS A 34 12.41 2.51 -4.72
CA LYS A 34 13.56 3.01 -3.96
C LYS A 34 14.76 3.25 -4.88
N GLN A 35 15.07 2.28 -5.76
CA GLN A 35 16.15 2.42 -6.74
C GLN A 35 15.91 3.60 -7.70
N GLU A 36 14.70 3.72 -8.25
CA GLU A 36 14.32 4.80 -9.18
C GLU A 36 14.40 6.19 -8.53
N ARG A 37 14.20 6.27 -7.21
CA ARG A 37 14.28 7.50 -6.42
C ARG A 37 15.66 7.75 -5.80
N GLY A 38 16.64 6.86 -6.03
CA GLY A 38 18.00 6.99 -5.48
C GLY A 38 18.07 6.78 -3.96
N LEU A 39 17.09 6.10 -3.37
CA LEU A 39 17.04 5.81 -1.94
C LEU A 39 17.92 4.61 -1.58
N ASP A 40 18.44 4.59 -0.34
CA ASP A 40 19.11 3.42 0.19
C ASP A 40 18.14 2.21 0.22
N LYS A 41 18.69 0.99 0.07
CA LYS A 41 17.90 -0.25 0.09
C LYS A 41 17.08 -0.41 1.38
N ASN A 42 17.59 0.12 2.50
CA ASN A 42 16.96 0.05 3.82
C ASN A 42 16.14 1.31 4.15
N ALA A 43 16.17 2.35 3.32
CA ALA A 43 15.33 3.52 3.51
C ALA A 43 13.85 3.12 3.44
N LEU A 44 13.00 3.78 4.22
CA LEU A 44 11.56 3.59 4.13
C LEU A 44 11.06 4.29 2.87
N LEU A 45 10.31 3.58 2.02
CA LEU A 45 9.80 4.19 0.78
C LEU A 45 8.78 5.29 1.11
N ARG A 46 8.02 5.10 2.19
CA ARG A 46 6.94 5.99 2.62
C ARG A 46 7.42 7.41 2.93
N ASP A 47 8.66 7.58 3.35
CA ASP A 47 9.24 8.89 3.68
C ASP A 47 9.47 9.76 2.44
N ASP A 48 9.53 9.14 1.27
CA ASP A 48 9.78 9.79 -0.03
C ASP A 48 8.56 9.71 -0.96
N MET A 49 7.39 9.36 -0.42
CA MET A 49 6.13 9.29 -1.18
C MET A 49 5.37 10.62 -1.14
N SER A 50 4.70 10.96 -2.25
CA SER A 50 3.77 12.09 -2.26
C SER A 50 2.54 11.82 -1.37
N GLY A 51 1.80 12.88 -1.03
CA GLY A 51 0.55 12.73 -0.25
C GLY A 51 -0.47 11.81 -0.94
N GLU A 52 -0.61 11.92 -2.27
CA GLU A 52 -1.48 11.05 -3.06
C GLU A 52 -1.02 9.59 -3.04
N GLU A 53 0.28 9.35 -3.16
CA GLU A 53 0.87 8.02 -3.09
C GLU A 53 0.63 7.36 -1.72
N LEU A 54 0.79 8.15 -0.65
CA LEU A 54 0.53 7.70 0.73
C LEU A 54 -0.95 7.35 0.93
N ILE A 55 -1.86 8.21 0.47
CA ILE A 55 -3.32 7.98 0.58
C ILE A 55 -3.72 6.74 -0.23
N ALA A 56 -3.24 6.60 -1.47
CA ALA A 56 -3.54 5.45 -2.31
C ALA A 56 -3.05 4.14 -1.68
N SER A 57 -1.85 4.15 -1.10
CA SER A 57 -1.26 2.98 -0.45
C SER A 57 -2.00 2.61 0.84
N ALA A 58 -2.28 3.60 1.70
CA ALA A 58 -3.05 3.40 2.92
C ALA A 58 -4.45 2.85 2.62
N PHE A 59 -5.12 3.36 1.58
CA PHE A 59 -6.43 2.87 1.19
C PHE A 59 -6.37 1.41 0.70
N ALA A 60 -5.36 1.07 -0.10
CA ALA A 60 -5.18 -0.31 -0.56
C ALA A 60 -4.86 -1.28 0.60
N GLU A 61 -4.11 -0.84 1.61
CA GLU A 61 -3.83 -1.62 2.83
C GLU A 61 -5.10 -1.85 3.66
N ILE A 62 -5.96 -0.83 3.83
CA ILE A 62 -7.25 -0.98 4.50
C ILE A 62 -8.12 -2.02 3.78
N VAL A 63 -8.22 -1.92 2.45
CA VAL A 63 -8.98 -2.88 1.63
C VAL A 63 -8.38 -4.29 1.72
N ALA A 64 -7.05 -4.40 1.76
CA ALA A 64 -6.38 -5.69 1.90
C ALA A 64 -6.67 -6.32 3.27
N SER A 65 -6.55 -5.56 4.36
CA SER A 65 -6.86 -6.04 5.72
C SER A 65 -8.29 -6.56 5.80
N GLN A 66 -9.26 -5.77 5.33
CA GLN A 66 -10.68 -6.18 5.34
C GLN A 66 -10.92 -7.46 4.55
N ARG A 67 -10.23 -7.65 3.43
CA ARG A 67 -10.33 -8.88 2.62
C ARG A 67 -9.66 -10.07 3.29
N MET A 68 -8.50 -9.87 3.91
CA MET A 68 -7.82 -10.93 4.64
C MET A 68 -8.68 -11.43 5.79
N ASP A 69 -9.29 -10.53 6.55
CA ASP A 69 -10.20 -10.86 7.64
C ASP A 69 -11.44 -11.62 7.13
N ALA A 70 -12.03 -11.17 6.01
CA ALA A 70 -13.22 -11.80 5.45
C ALA A 70 -12.96 -13.19 4.82
N ASN A 71 -11.76 -13.40 4.27
CA ASN A 71 -11.38 -14.64 3.58
C ASN A 71 -10.57 -15.61 4.46
N GLU A 72 -10.22 -15.19 5.68
CA GLU A 72 -9.26 -15.88 6.56
C GLU A 72 -7.90 -16.12 5.86
N ASP A 73 -7.46 -15.18 5.03
CA ASP A 73 -6.22 -15.31 4.26
C ASP A 73 -4.99 -15.26 5.18
N GLN A 74 -4.37 -16.41 5.41
CA GLN A 74 -3.17 -16.52 6.24
C GLN A 74 -1.97 -17.08 5.46
N GLY A 75 -0.77 -16.61 5.83
CA GLY A 75 0.48 -17.02 5.20
C GLY A 75 0.86 -16.21 3.95
N ASN A 76 2.09 -16.43 3.47
CA ASN A 76 2.72 -15.56 2.47
C ASN A 76 1.95 -15.51 1.13
N SER A 77 1.55 -16.67 0.58
CA SER A 77 0.90 -16.72 -0.74
C SER A 77 -0.51 -16.11 -0.75
N PRO A 78 -1.42 -16.47 0.19
CA PRO A 78 -2.73 -15.83 0.30
C PRO A 78 -2.63 -14.32 0.56
N CYS A 79 -1.80 -13.91 1.53
CA CYS A 79 -1.57 -12.49 1.84
C CYS A 79 -1.12 -11.70 0.60
N ASN A 80 -0.16 -12.23 -0.16
CA ASN A 80 0.35 -11.59 -1.36
C ASN A 80 -0.72 -11.44 -2.45
N LYS A 81 -1.54 -12.48 -2.67
CA LYS A 81 -2.67 -12.43 -3.63
C LYS A 81 -3.68 -11.36 -3.22
N THR A 82 -4.05 -11.32 -1.94
CA THR A 82 -5.04 -10.38 -1.42
C THR A 82 -4.54 -8.94 -1.45
N CYS A 83 -3.27 -8.70 -1.08
CA CYS A 83 -2.61 -7.40 -1.26
C CYS A 83 -2.62 -6.93 -2.71
N LYS A 84 -2.22 -7.81 -3.64
CA LYS A 84 -2.19 -7.47 -5.08
C LYS A 84 -3.58 -7.14 -5.60
N ALA A 85 -4.59 -7.95 -5.27
CA ALA A 85 -5.97 -7.71 -5.68
C ALA A 85 -6.53 -6.40 -5.11
N SER A 86 -6.10 -6.01 -3.90
CA SER A 86 -6.56 -4.79 -3.22
C SER A 86 -5.93 -3.55 -3.83
N GLY A 87 -4.62 -3.58 -4.11
CA GLY A 87 -3.95 -2.51 -4.85
C GLY A 87 -4.54 -2.30 -6.26
N THR A 88 -4.89 -3.38 -6.97
CA THR A 88 -5.59 -3.27 -8.27
C THR A 88 -6.95 -2.58 -8.13
N ALA A 89 -7.77 -3.01 -7.17
CA ALA A 89 -9.10 -2.44 -6.97
C ALA A 89 -9.05 -0.94 -6.63
N VAL A 90 -8.11 -0.54 -5.78
CA VAL A 90 -7.92 0.89 -5.44
C VAL A 90 -7.44 1.68 -6.66
N LYS A 91 -6.47 1.17 -7.42
CA LYS A 91 -6.04 1.83 -8.66
C LYS A 91 -7.20 2.06 -9.63
N GLU A 92 -8.02 1.04 -9.85
CA GLU A 92 -9.17 1.16 -10.74
C GLU A 92 -10.17 2.21 -10.26
N LEU A 93 -10.39 2.32 -8.95
CA LEU A 93 -11.27 3.34 -8.38
C LEU A 93 -10.70 4.76 -8.59
N LEU A 94 -9.41 4.95 -8.32
CA LEU A 94 -8.75 6.24 -8.46
C LEU A 94 -8.71 6.71 -9.92
N VAL A 95 -8.38 5.81 -10.86
CA VAL A 95 -8.36 6.12 -12.30
C VAL A 95 -9.75 6.46 -12.83
N LYS A 96 -10.82 5.83 -12.32
CA LYS A 96 -12.21 6.13 -12.74
C LYS A 96 -12.71 7.48 -12.23
N LYS A 97 -12.19 7.99 -11.11
CA LYS A 97 -12.61 9.26 -10.49
C LYS A 97 -11.92 10.49 -11.06
N LEU A 98 -10.82 10.33 -11.79
CA LEU A 98 -10.02 11.41 -12.38
C LEU A 98 -10.30 11.62 -13.89
N LYS A 99 -11.37 11.01 -14.41
CA LYS A 99 -11.92 11.25 -15.75
C LYS A 99 -13.23 12.00 -15.63
#